data_AF-A0A2D6YUR6-F1
#
_entry.id   AF-A0A2D6YUR6-F1
#
_cell.length_a   1.000
_cell.length_b   1.000
_cell.length_c   1.000
_cell.angle_alpha   90.00
_cell.angle_beta   90.00
_cell.angle_gamma   90.00
#
_symmetry.space_group_name_H-M   'P 1'
#
loop_
_entity.id
_entity.type
_entity.pdbx_description
1 polymer ?
#
loop_
_entity_poly.entity_id
_entity_poly.type
_entity_poly.pdbx_seq_one_letter_code
_entity_poly.pdbx_strand_id
1 'polypeptide(L)'
;LRKQVAAGEISEADAKARFEEGEKRMWMRYRAAEDRNAIRGKSKVDYEAAAERMIEMVKNGEITKEQMQQRLDRMTQAETKKDKPDARRRMSRTDYDAAVERMSEMARNGEITKEQMQQRLDRMKQAGSKEGAKVQERADLDELKAKIEERVRAMGADLRKQVAAGEISEADAKARFEEGEKRMWMRYRAAELKNADAMKASAKSDRIDLEELKAKIEERIRAMGTNLRKQVAAGDLSEEDAKAKFEKGEARMWERYRAAEAKNAEAMKTGGKTDRVDLDELKTNIEERIRAMGTNLRKQVAAGEITADEARARFEKGEARMWERYRAAEAQNAEAGKSTLDYDAAVRKMTEMVEAGTITREQMQQRLEQMKDRMGASEESANTDDREQQRQNRIRYQAAFDELTEMVKDGKITRQQMEGRLEDIKDRMGVSRNSKAPSRAEYMEAEKKMAAMVKAGEITKEQMQQRLDRMKQDGSRKQRKTGKDGGRRMSRDDYDAAVKRMIEMVEDGTITREQMQQRLDRMKQADE
;
A
#
# COMPACT_ATOMS: atom_id res chain seq x y z
N LEU A 1 -40.08 25.69 1.98
CA LEU A 1 -41.16 25.83 2.98
C LEU A 1 -41.61 27.28 3.13
N ARG A 2 -40.88 28.20 3.80
CA ARG A 2 -41.35 29.61 3.96
C ARG A 2 -41.65 30.37 2.65
N LYS A 3 -40.83 30.21 1.61
CA LYS A 3 -41.10 30.79 0.28
C LYS A 3 -42.35 30.22 -0.39
N GLN A 4 -42.68 28.96 -0.12
CA GLN A 4 -43.86 28.28 -0.69
C GLN A 4 -45.14 28.66 0.07
N VAL A 5 -45.03 28.90 1.39
CA VAL A 5 -46.10 29.51 2.18
C VAL A 5 -46.39 30.93 1.69
N ALA A 6 -45.35 31.75 1.49
CA ALA A 6 -45.50 33.11 0.98
C ALA A 6 -46.08 33.17 -0.45
N ALA A 7 -45.88 32.12 -1.24
CA ALA A 7 -46.48 31.95 -2.56
C ALA A 7 -47.89 31.34 -2.51
N GLY A 8 -48.42 31.00 -1.32
CA GLY A 8 -49.74 30.37 -1.14
C GLY A 8 -49.79 28.90 -1.57
N GLU A 9 -48.66 28.29 -1.93
CA GLU A 9 -48.58 26.92 -2.47
C GLU A 9 -48.79 25.84 -1.40
N ILE A 10 -48.53 26.16 -0.14
CA ILE A 10 -48.75 25.28 1.01
C ILE A 10 -49.21 26.11 2.22
N SER A 11 -50.06 25.52 3.06
CA SER A 11 -50.46 26.16 4.31
C SER A 11 -49.28 26.26 5.28
N GLU A 12 -49.34 27.20 6.23
CA GLU A 12 -48.35 27.29 7.32
C GLU A 12 -48.32 26.01 8.16
N ALA A 13 -49.47 25.36 8.35
CA ALA A 13 -49.58 24.10 9.06
C ALA A 13 -48.82 22.97 8.35
N ASP A 14 -48.98 22.86 7.03
CA ASP A 14 -48.26 21.85 6.23
C ASP A 14 -46.76 22.12 6.16
N ALA A 15 -46.38 23.40 6.10
CA ALA A 15 -44.98 23.80 6.15
C ALA A 15 -44.33 23.43 7.49
N LYS A 16 -45.07 23.58 8.61
CA LYS A 16 -44.59 23.19 9.94
C LYS A 16 -44.45 21.68 10.06
N ALA A 17 -45.44 20.90 9.63
CA ALA A 17 -45.38 19.44 9.67
C ALA A 17 -44.21 18.88 8.84
N ARG A 18 -43.98 19.44 7.63
CA ARG A 18 -42.84 19.04 6.78
C ARG A 18 -41.49 19.43 7.37
N PHE A 19 -41.42 20.54 8.11
CA PHE A 19 -40.22 20.94 8.81
C PHE A 19 -39.90 19.98 9.96
N GLU A 20 -40.89 19.64 10.79
CA GLU A 20 -40.74 18.69 11.90
C GLU A 20 -40.37 17.27 11.41
N GLU A 21 -40.96 16.81 10.30
CA GLU A 21 -40.58 15.54 9.67
C GLU A 21 -39.14 15.59 9.12
N GLY A 22 -38.74 16.73 8.54
CA GLY A 22 -37.37 16.98 8.10
C GLY A 22 -36.37 16.93 9.25
N GLU A 23 -36.71 17.54 10.39
CA GLU A 23 -35.91 17.52 11.61
C GLU A 23 -35.78 16.11 12.19
N LYS A 24 -36.89 15.35 12.28
CA LYS A 24 -36.85 13.95 12.72
C LYS A 24 -35.96 13.09 11.81
N ARG A 25 -36.03 13.28 10.49
CA ARG A 25 -35.14 12.59 9.54
C ARG A 25 -33.68 13.00 9.68
N MET A 26 -33.42 14.27 9.97
CA MET A 26 -32.07 14.76 10.22
C MET A 26 -31.48 14.14 11.49
N TRP A 27 -32.22 14.15 12.60
CA TRP A 27 -31.80 13.53 13.86
C TRP A 27 -31.62 12.02 13.76
N MET A 28 -32.49 11.32 13.03
CA MET A 28 -32.30 9.89 12.73
C MET A 28 -31.02 9.62 11.93
N ARG A 29 -30.66 10.51 10.99
CA ARG A 29 -29.38 10.41 10.25
C ARG A 29 -28.18 10.74 11.13
N TYR A 30 -28.32 11.71 12.03
CA TYR A 30 -27.27 12.07 12.99
C TYR A 30 -26.99 10.92 13.96
N ARG A 31 -28.05 10.35 14.56
CA ARG A 31 -27.95 9.17 15.44
C ARG A 31 -27.38 7.95 14.73
N ALA A 32 -27.83 7.68 13.49
CA ALA A 32 -27.27 6.60 12.67
C ALA A 32 -25.81 6.86 12.23
N ALA A 33 -25.36 8.12 12.23
CA ALA A 33 -23.97 8.48 11.97
C ALA A 33 -23.12 8.38 13.25
N GLU A 34 -23.67 8.74 14.41
CA GLU A 34 -23.07 8.47 15.72
C GLU A 34 -22.91 6.97 15.96
N ASP A 35 -23.93 6.15 15.68
CA ASP A 35 -23.83 4.69 15.77
C ASP A 35 -22.74 4.14 14.84
N ARG A 36 -22.62 4.67 13.62
CA ARG A 36 -21.54 4.31 12.69
C ARG A 36 -20.15 4.76 13.18
N ASN A 37 -20.08 5.88 13.88
CA ASN A 37 -18.83 6.40 14.44
C ASN A 37 -18.42 5.65 15.72
N ALA A 38 -19.37 5.25 16.56
CA ALA A 38 -19.14 4.38 17.71
C ALA A 38 -18.60 3.01 17.29
N ILE A 39 -19.06 2.48 16.14
CA ILE A 39 -18.56 1.22 15.56
C ILE A 39 -17.13 1.34 14.99
N ARG A 40 -16.62 2.56 14.75
CA ARG A 40 -15.35 2.75 14.02
C ARG A 40 -14.10 2.80 14.91
N GLY A 41 -14.18 2.50 16.22
CA GLY A 41 -13.01 2.61 17.11
C GLY A 41 -12.95 1.63 18.29
N LYS A 42 -12.38 0.43 18.07
CA LYS A 42 -11.68 -0.45 19.03
C LYS A 42 -12.44 -0.98 20.30
N SER A 43 -12.77 -2.28 20.27
CA SER A 43 -12.30 -3.37 21.19
C SER A 43 -13.40 -4.38 21.54
N LYS A 44 -13.01 -5.61 21.92
CA LYS A 44 -13.88 -6.71 22.38
C LYS A 44 -14.85 -6.30 23.51
N VAL A 45 -14.50 -5.27 24.28
CA VAL A 45 -15.29 -4.71 25.39
C VAL A 45 -16.58 -4.04 24.88
N ASP A 46 -16.59 -3.52 23.64
CA ASP A 46 -17.78 -2.88 23.06
C ASP A 46 -18.81 -3.89 22.52
N TYR A 47 -18.37 -5.11 22.16
CA TYR A 47 -19.29 -6.17 21.74
C TYR A 47 -20.14 -6.66 22.93
N GLU A 48 -19.51 -6.85 24.08
CA GLU A 48 -20.20 -7.24 25.32
C GLU A 48 -21.17 -6.14 25.77
N ALA A 49 -20.73 -4.87 25.78
CA ALA A 49 -21.61 -3.74 26.10
C ALA A 49 -22.77 -3.55 25.10
N ALA A 50 -22.53 -3.80 23.81
CA ALA A 50 -23.58 -3.75 22.79
C ALA A 50 -24.57 -4.92 22.93
N ALA A 51 -24.09 -6.12 23.27
CA ALA A 51 -24.93 -7.28 23.52
C ALA A 51 -25.83 -7.06 24.75
N GLU A 52 -25.30 -6.50 25.83
CA GLU A 52 -26.07 -6.18 27.04
C GLU A 52 -27.18 -5.16 26.76
N ARG A 53 -26.89 -4.09 26.00
CA ARG A 53 -27.92 -3.11 25.59
C ARG A 53 -28.99 -3.75 24.72
N MET A 54 -28.64 -4.70 23.84
CA MET A 54 -29.64 -5.40 23.04
C MET A 54 -30.49 -6.36 23.85
N ILE A 55 -29.92 -7.00 24.88
CA ILE A 55 -30.68 -7.81 25.83
C ILE A 55 -31.71 -6.94 26.57
N GLU A 56 -31.34 -5.72 26.96
CA GLU A 56 -32.24 -4.78 27.61
C GLU A 56 -33.36 -4.30 26.67
N MET A 57 -33.05 -3.98 25.41
CA MET A 57 -34.06 -3.65 24.39
C MET A 57 -35.03 -4.82 24.12
N VAL A 58 -34.57 -6.07 24.19
CA VAL A 58 -35.44 -7.25 24.11
C VAL A 58 -36.36 -7.34 25.33
N LYS A 59 -35.84 -7.09 26.53
CA LYS A 59 -36.64 -7.09 27.77
C LYS A 59 -37.71 -6.00 27.75
N ASN A 60 -37.40 -4.84 27.18
CA ASN A 60 -38.32 -3.72 27.04
C ASN A 60 -39.30 -3.88 25.85
N GLY A 61 -39.18 -4.97 25.08
CA GLY A 61 -40.05 -5.24 23.93
C GLY A 61 -39.78 -4.38 22.69
N GLU A 62 -38.68 -3.63 22.67
CA GLU A 62 -38.31 -2.74 21.56
C GLU A 62 -37.82 -3.51 20.33
N ILE A 63 -37.24 -4.69 20.55
CA ILE A 63 -36.82 -5.62 19.51
C ILE A 63 -37.11 -7.06 19.92
N THR A 64 -37.29 -7.93 18.94
CA THR A 64 -37.41 -9.38 19.18
C THR A 64 -36.03 -10.01 19.39
N LYS A 65 -35.98 -11.18 20.04
CA LYS A 65 -34.73 -11.96 20.22
C LYS A 65 -34.05 -12.28 18.88
N GLU A 66 -34.84 -12.56 17.85
CA GLU A 66 -34.33 -12.84 16.50
C GLU A 66 -33.71 -11.59 15.85
N GLN A 67 -34.29 -10.42 16.06
CA GLN A 67 -33.72 -9.15 15.59
C GLN A 67 -32.42 -8.79 16.32
N MET A 68 -32.31 -9.11 17.61
CA MET A 68 -31.04 -8.99 18.35
C MET A 68 -29.99 -9.91 17.74
N GLN A 69 -30.29 -11.19 17.54
CA GLN A 69 -29.33 -12.15 17.01
C GLN A 69 -28.84 -11.75 15.61
N GLN A 70 -29.74 -11.32 14.73
CA GLN A 70 -29.36 -10.81 13.40
C GLN A 70 -28.47 -9.58 13.47
N ARG A 71 -28.62 -8.71 14.48
CA ARG A 71 -27.76 -7.54 14.66
C ARG A 71 -26.38 -7.94 15.19
N LEU A 72 -26.32 -8.86 16.16
CA LEU A 72 -25.07 -9.42 16.66
C LEU A 72 -24.30 -10.12 15.54
N ASP A 73 -24.97 -10.94 14.73
CA ASP A 73 -24.37 -11.67 13.60
C ASP A 73 -23.82 -10.71 12.52
N ARG A 74 -24.52 -9.59 12.26
CA ARG A 74 -24.02 -8.55 11.35
C ARG A 74 -22.78 -7.84 11.90
N MET A 75 -22.70 -7.68 13.22
CA MET A 75 -21.59 -7.03 13.89
C MET A 75 -20.33 -7.93 13.87
N THR A 76 -20.48 -9.23 14.14
CA THR A 76 -19.41 -10.23 13.94
C THR A 76 -19.02 -10.38 12.46
N GLN A 77 -19.98 -10.31 11.53
CA GLN A 77 -19.67 -10.31 10.10
C GLN A 77 -18.95 -9.03 9.63
N ALA A 78 -19.15 -7.90 10.31
CA ALA A 78 -18.45 -6.65 10.02
C ALA A 78 -17.01 -6.68 10.55
N GLU A 79 -16.76 -7.29 11.71
CA GLU A 79 -15.41 -7.52 12.24
C GLU A 79 -14.62 -8.50 11.38
N THR A 80 -15.21 -9.62 10.98
CA THR A 80 -14.56 -10.61 10.09
C THR A 80 -14.29 -10.07 8.68
N LYS A 81 -15.03 -9.04 8.21
CA LYS A 81 -14.72 -8.33 6.96
C LYS A 81 -13.47 -7.43 7.04
N LYS A 82 -12.98 -7.09 8.23
CA LYS A 82 -11.73 -6.35 8.43
C LYS A 82 -10.49 -7.23 8.23
N ASP A 83 -10.67 -8.55 8.35
CA ASP A 83 -9.70 -9.60 8.04
C ASP A 83 -10.09 -10.38 6.78
N LYS A 84 -10.49 -9.68 5.70
CA LYS A 84 -10.31 -10.30 4.38
C LYS A 84 -8.79 -10.42 4.16
N PRO A 85 -8.22 -11.63 3.98
CA PRO A 85 -6.95 -11.70 3.27
C PRO A 85 -7.20 -11.04 1.93
N ASP A 86 -6.40 -10.03 1.66
CA ASP A 86 -6.36 -9.25 0.43
C ASP A 86 -6.88 -10.09 -0.75
N ALA A 87 -7.94 -9.66 -1.43
CA ALA A 87 -8.47 -10.34 -2.62
C ALA A 87 -7.45 -10.35 -3.79
N ARG A 88 -6.25 -9.83 -3.53
CA ARG A 88 -5.04 -9.85 -4.37
C ARG A 88 -3.96 -10.81 -3.88
N ARG A 89 -4.25 -11.71 -2.92
CA ARG A 89 -3.35 -12.84 -2.65
C ARG A 89 -3.34 -13.74 -3.87
N ARG A 90 -2.38 -13.51 -4.77
CA ARG A 90 -1.91 -14.51 -5.72
C ARG A 90 -1.76 -15.81 -4.94
N MET A 91 -2.44 -16.88 -5.35
CA MET A 91 -2.22 -18.20 -4.76
C MET A 91 -0.72 -18.41 -4.69
N SER A 92 -0.23 -18.69 -3.48
CA SER A 92 1.15 -19.08 -3.35
C SER A 92 1.36 -20.35 -4.15
N ARG A 93 2.59 -20.59 -4.61
CA ARG A 93 2.94 -21.82 -5.34
C ARG A 93 2.51 -23.06 -4.53
N THR A 94 2.67 -23.01 -3.22
CA THR A 94 2.23 -24.02 -2.26
C THR A 94 0.71 -24.23 -2.24
N ASP A 95 -0.11 -23.18 -2.41
CA ASP A 95 -1.57 -23.32 -2.48
C ASP A 95 -2.02 -23.96 -3.81
N TYR A 96 -1.31 -23.65 -4.91
CA TYR A 96 -1.55 -24.28 -6.21
C TYR A 96 -1.18 -25.76 -6.19
N ASP A 97 -0.02 -26.10 -5.62
CA ASP A 97 0.45 -27.49 -5.51
C ASP A 97 -0.52 -28.33 -4.65
N ALA A 98 -1.00 -27.79 -3.53
CA ALA A 98 -2.02 -28.44 -2.71
C ALA A 98 -3.37 -28.61 -3.43
N ALA A 99 -3.74 -27.68 -4.32
CA ALA A 99 -4.95 -27.81 -5.13
C ALA A 99 -4.80 -28.87 -6.24
N VAL A 100 -3.60 -29.01 -6.83
CA VAL A 100 -3.26 -30.07 -7.79
C VAL A 100 -3.37 -31.45 -7.14
N GLU A 101 -2.86 -31.62 -5.92
CA GLU A 101 -2.93 -32.89 -5.19
C GLU A 101 -4.37 -33.30 -4.91
N ARG A 102 -5.19 -32.39 -4.35
CA ARG A 102 -6.61 -32.66 -4.08
C ARG A 102 -7.39 -33.01 -5.34
N MET A 103 -7.14 -32.34 -6.46
CA MET A 103 -7.83 -32.66 -7.72
C MET A 103 -7.31 -33.94 -8.36
N SER A 104 -6.04 -34.29 -8.15
CA SER A 104 -5.48 -35.58 -8.56
C SER A 104 -6.10 -36.73 -7.77
N GLU A 105 -6.37 -36.54 -6.47
CA GLU A 105 -7.10 -37.50 -5.64
C GLU A 105 -8.56 -37.64 -6.08
N MET A 106 -9.27 -36.54 -6.30
CA MET A 106 -10.64 -36.57 -6.84
C MET A 106 -10.69 -37.28 -8.21
N ALA A 107 -9.68 -37.10 -9.06
CA ALA A 107 -9.60 -37.78 -10.34
C ALA A 107 -9.29 -39.28 -10.21
N ARG A 108 -8.48 -39.67 -9.21
CA ARG A 108 -8.21 -41.09 -8.88
C ARG A 108 -9.43 -41.78 -8.29
N ASN A 109 -10.22 -41.07 -7.49
CA ASN A 109 -11.46 -41.56 -6.89
C ASN A 109 -12.64 -41.57 -7.88
N GLY A 110 -12.44 -41.06 -9.10
CA GLY A 110 -13.48 -41.01 -10.14
C GLY A 110 -14.52 -39.90 -9.95
N GLU A 111 -14.31 -38.98 -9.00
CA GLU A 111 -15.22 -37.85 -8.73
C GLU A 111 -15.17 -36.79 -9.84
N ILE A 112 -14.04 -36.71 -10.56
CA ILE A 112 -13.87 -35.86 -11.74
C ILE A 112 -13.07 -36.60 -12.82
N THR A 113 -13.27 -36.23 -14.09
CA THR A 113 -12.41 -36.73 -15.17
C THR A 113 -11.06 -35.99 -15.19
N LYS A 114 -10.03 -36.62 -15.78
CA LYS A 114 -8.71 -35.97 -15.97
C LYS A 114 -8.81 -34.66 -16.75
N GLU A 115 -9.74 -34.59 -17.69
CA GLU A 115 -10.02 -33.38 -18.49
C GLU A 115 -10.68 -32.29 -17.64
N GLN A 116 -11.61 -32.65 -16.76
CA GLN A 116 -12.23 -31.70 -15.82
C GLN A 116 -11.22 -31.18 -14.79
N MET A 117 -10.29 -32.02 -14.32
CA MET A 117 -9.17 -31.60 -13.48
C MET A 117 -8.29 -30.58 -14.21
N GLN A 118 -7.89 -30.89 -15.46
CA GLN A 118 -7.01 -30.01 -16.23
C GLN A 118 -7.67 -28.65 -16.52
N GLN A 119 -8.95 -28.65 -16.90
CA GLN A 119 -9.72 -27.41 -17.09
C GLN A 119 -9.82 -26.57 -15.81
N ARG A 120 -9.95 -27.20 -14.63
CA ARG A 120 -9.98 -26.49 -13.34
C ARG A 120 -8.62 -25.91 -12.99
N LEU A 121 -7.53 -26.64 -13.24
CA LEU A 121 -6.16 -26.18 -13.07
C LEU A 121 -5.82 -25.02 -14.01
N ASP A 122 -6.25 -25.08 -15.26
CA ASP A 122 -6.04 -24.01 -16.24
C ASP A 122 -6.81 -22.74 -15.86
N ARG A 123 -8.06 -22.85 -15.38
CA ARG A 123 -8.82 -21.72 -14.83
C ARG A 123 -8.15 -21.14 -13.58
N MET A 124 -7.64 -22.00 -12.71
CA MET A 124 -6.95 -21.60 -11.48
C MET A 124 -5.63 -20.87 -11.78
N LYS A 125 -4.89 -21.34 -12.79
CA LYS A 125 -3.67 -20.71 -13.31
C LYS A 125 -3.97 -19.37 -13.99
N GLN A 126 -5.07 -19.27 -14.74
CA GLN A 126 -5.52 -18.02 -15.34
C GLN A 126 -5.97 -17.00 -14.27
N ALA A 127 -6.77 -17.41 -13.30
CA ALA A 127 -7.23 -16.54 -12.20
C ALA A 127 -6.06 -16.01 -11.33
N GLY A 128 -4.96 -16.75 -11.25
CA GLY A 128 -3.73 -16.29 -10.59
C GLY A 128 -2.87 -15.33 -11.42
N SER A 129 -3.12 -15.18 -12.72
CA SER A 129 -2.34 -14.34 -13.62
C SER A 129 -2.98 -12.95 -13.81
N LYS A 130 -2.15 -11.93 -14.07
CA LYS A 130 -2.64 -10.58 -14.47
C LYS A 130 -3.52 -10.62 -15.72
N GLU A 131 -3.39 -11.68 -16.51
CA GLU A 131 -4.11 -11.88 -17.77
C GLU A 131 -5.50 -12.46 -17.52
N GLY A 132 -5.66 -13.43 -16.62
CA GLY A 132 -7.00 -13.93 -16.26
C GLY A 132 -7.83 -12.92 -15.47
N ALA A 133 -7.21 -12.03 -14.67
CA ALA A 133 -7.93 -10.89 -14.09
C ALA A 133 -8.52 -9.96 -15.17
N LYS A 134 -7.77 -9.69 -16.25
CA LYS A 134 -8.25 -8.88 -17.38
C LYS A 134 -9.31 -9.60 -18.23
N VAL A 135 -9.23 -10.93 -18.34
CA VAL A 135 -10.23 -11.75 -19.03
C VAL A 135 -11.54 -11.79 -18.23
N GLN A 136 -11.47 -11.94 -16.91
CA GLN A 136 -12.64 -11.90 -16.01
C GLN A 136 -13.36 -10.54 -16.09
N GLU A 137 -12.60 -9.43 -16.02
CA GLU A 137 -13.17 -8.06 -16.05
C GLU A 137 -13.79 -7.69 -17.41
N ARG A 138 -13.35 -8.35 -18.50
CA ARG A 138 -13.97 -8.24 -19.84
C ARG A 138 -15.23 -9.11 -19.95
N ALA A 139 -15.18 -10.33 -19.43
CA ALA A 139 -16.35 -11.21 -19.39
C ALA A 139 -17.50 -10.58 -18.57
N ASP A 140 -17.19 -9.90 -17.47
CA ASP A 140 -18.17 -9.19 -16.64
C ASP A 140 -18.85 -8.00 -17.39
N LEU A 141 -18.12 -7.33 -18.31
CA LEU A 141 -18.68 -6.27 -19.15
C LEU A 141 -19.61 -6.82 -20.23
N ASP A 142 -19.21 -7.91 -20.89
CA ASP A 142 -20.03 -8.56 -21.91
C ASP A 142 -21.32 -9.14 -21.29
N GLU A 143 -21.24 -9.70 -20.08
CA GLU A 143 -22.40 -10.16 -19.31
C GLU A 143 -23.32 -8.99 -18.90
N LEU A 144 -22.74 -7.85 -18.47
CA LEU A 144 -23.51 -6.65 -18.15
C LEU A 144 -24.22 -6.09 -19.38
N LYS A 145 -23.57 -6.11 -20.55
CA LYS A 145 -24.15 -5.69 -21.83
C LYS A 145 -25.35 -6.58 -22.19
N ALA A 146 -25.19 -7.90 -22.11
CA ALA A 146 -26.25 -8.86 -22.39
C ALA A 146 -27.48 -8.66 -21.48
N LYS A 147 -27.26 -8.43 -20.17
CA LYS A 147 -28.34 -8.14 -19.21
C LYS A 147 -29.08 -6.83 -19.51
N ILE A 148 -28.37 -5.81 -20.02
CA ILE A 148 -28.99 -4.54 -20.41
C ILE A 148 -29.83 -4.72 -21.67
N GLU A 149 -29.33 -5.44 -22.67
CA GLU A 149 -30.07 -5.76 -23.89
C GLU A 149 -31.35 -6.57 -23.61
N GLU A 150 -31.28 -7.56 -22.71
CA GLU A 150 -32.44 -8.32 -22.25
C GLU A 150 -33.47 -7.42 -21.56
N ARG A 151 -33.01 -6.51 -20.69
CA ARG A 151 -33.89 -5.61 -19.94
C ARG A 151 -34.53 -4.54 -20.83
N VAL A 152 -33.83 -4.04 -21.85
CA VAL A 152 -34.39 -3.15 -22.89
C VAL A 152 -35.47 -3.89 -23.68
N ARG A 153 -35.23 -5.15 -24.05
CA ARG A 153 -36.22 -5.98 -24.75
C ARG A 153 -37.48 -6.22 -23.91
N ALA A 154 -37.32 -6.55 -22.63
CA ALA A 154 -38.43 -6.75 -21.69
C ALA A 154 -39.23 -5.45 -21.50
N MET A 155 -38.55 -4.33 -21.26
CA MET A 155 -39.19 -3.01 -21.12
C MET A 155 -39.99 -2.62 -22.37
N GLY A 156 -39.45 -2.86 -23.56
CA GLY A 156 -40.16 -2.61 -24.82
C GLY A 156 -41.39 -3.50 -24.99
N ALA A 157 -41.35 -4.75 -24.51
CA ALA A 157 -42.51 -5.65 -24.56
C ALA A 157 -43.61 -5.22 -23.58
N ASP A 158 -43.25 -4.79 -22.37
CA ASP A 158 -44.21 -4.33 -21.37
C ASP A 158 -44.88 -3.02 -21.78
N LEU A 159 -44.13 -2.07 -22.34
CA LEU A 159 -44.69 -0.82 -22.86
C LEU A 159 -45.66 -1.06 -24.04
N ARG A 160 -45.37 -2.02 -24.93
CA ARG A 160 -46.30 -2.42 -25.99
C ARG A 160 -47.60 -3.03 -25.44
N LYS A 161 -47.52 -3.81 -24.36
CA LYS A 161 -48.71 -4.36 -23.68
C LYS A 161 -49.57 -3.26 -23.08
N GLN A 162 -48.96 -2.25 -22.44
CA GLN A 162 -49.68 -1.12 -21.85
C GLN A 162 -50.36 -0.24 -22.90
N VAL A 163 -49.71 -0.03 -24.06
CA VAL A 163 -50.34 0.64 -25.21
C VAL A 163 -51.53 -0.17 -25.74
N ALA A 164 -51.37 -1.49 -25.92
CA ALA A 164 -52.44 -2.35 -26.39
C ALA A 164 -53.63 -2.42 -25.41
N ALA A 165 -53.37 -2.28 -24.11
CA ALA A 165 -54.38 -2.15 -23.07
C ALA A 165 -55.01 -0.75 -22.97
N GLY A 166 -54.51 0.23 -23.75
CA GLY A 166 -54.96 1.62 -23.71
C GLY A 166 -54.56 2.39 -22.44
N GLU A 167 -53.64 1.86 -21.64
CA GLU A 167 -53.20 2.45 -20.37
C GLU A 167 -52.26 3.65 -20.58
N ILE A 168 -51.55 3.67 -21.72
CA ILE A 168 -50.65 4.76 -22.11
C ILE A 168 -50.73 5.01 -23.61
N SER A 169 -50.45 6.25 -24.03
CA SER A 169 -50.34 6.58 -25.44
C SER A 169 -49.05 6.01 -26.05
N GLU A 170 -49.05 5.81 -27.37
CA GLU A 170 -47.84 5.41 -28.11
C GLU A 170 -46.69 6.42 -27.95
N ALA A 171 -47.02 7.70 -27.85
CA ALA A 171 -46.04 8.77 -27.63
C ALA A 171 -45.39 8.66 -26.24
N ASP A 172 -46.18 8.38 -25.20
CA ASP A 172 -45.68 8.20 -23.83
C ASP A 172 -44.86 6.91 -23.69
N ALA A 173 -45.29 5.84 -24.35
CA ALA A 173 -44.55 4.58 -24.39
C ALA A 173 -43.17 4.77 -25.03
N LYS A 174 -43.11 5.50 -26.16
CA LYS A 174 -41.85 5.81 -26.85
C LYS A 174 -40.92 6.66 -25.99
N ALA A 175 -41.44 7.71 -25.34
CA ALA A 175 -40.64 8.57 -24.47
C ALA A 175 -40.06 7.79 -23.27
N ARG A 176 -40.87 6.93 -22.63
CA ARG A 176 -40.43 6.07 -21.51
C ARG A 176 -39.39 5.02 -21.93
N PHE A 177 -39.53 4.48 -23.14
CA PHE A 177 -38.56 3.54 -23.70
C PHE A 177 -37.21 4.21 -23.95
N GLU A 178 -37.20 5.38 -24.61
CA GLU A 178 -35.98 6.14 -24.91
C GLU A 178 -35.26 6.60 -23.63
N GLU A 179 -36.01 7.07 -22.62
CA GLU A 179 -35.43 7.47 -21.33
C GLU A 179 -34.86 6.26 -20.56
N GLY A 180 -35.61 5.15 -20.53
CA GLY A 180 -35.22 3.91 -19.86
C GLY A 180 -33.96 3.30 -20.47
N GLU A 181 -33.90 3.24 -21.80
CA GLU A 181 -32.74 2.78 -22.57
C GLU A 181 -31.52 3.66 -22.30
N LYS A 182 -31.67 4.99 -22.41
CA LYS A 182 -30.58 5.96 -22.15
C LYS A 182 -30.02 5.80 -20.74
N ARG A 183 -30.87 5.62 -19.73
CA ARG A 183 -30.43 5.44 -18.33
C ARG A 183 -29.66 4.15 -18.11
N MET A 184 -30.05 3.06 -18.76
CA MET A 184 -29.35 1.77 -18.66
C MET A 184 -27.99 1.81 -19.37
N TRP A 185 -27.92 2.35 -20.59
CA TRP A 185 -26.65 2.50 -21.32
C TRP A 185 -25.70 3.52 -20.68
N MET A 186 -26.20 4.54 -19.98
CA MET A 186 -25.35 5.45 -19.19
C MET A 186 -24.66 4.73 -18.03
N ARG A 187 -25.32 3.75 -17.38
CA ARG A 187 -24.70 2.93 -16.34
C ARG A 187 -23.66 1.97 -16.92
N TYR A 188 -23.91 1.42 -18.09
CA TYR A 188 -22.93 0.63 -18.84
C TYR A 188 -21.69 1.44 -19.18
N ARG A 189 -21.85 2.62 -19.79
CA ARG A 189 -20.73 3.53 -20.10
C ARG A 189 -19.96 3.95 -18.85
N ALA A 190 -20.64 4.17 -17.72
CA ALA A 190 -19.97 4.48 -16.46
C ALA A 190 -19.16 3.28 -15.92
N ALA A 191 -19.66 2.05 -16.09
CA ALA A 191 -18.92 0.83 -15.75
C ALA A 191 -17.73 0.61 -16.69
N GLU A 192 -17.91 0.85 -17.99
CA GLU A 192 -16.86 0.83 -19.00
C GLU A 192 -15.76 1.86 -18.71
N LEU A 193 -16.14 3.08 -18.32
CA LEU A 193 -15.18 4.14 -17.95
C LEU A 193 -14.39 3.77 -16.69
N LYS A 194 -15.07 3.23 -15.66
CA LYS A 194 -14.41 2.76 -14.44
C LYS A 194 -13.45 1.61 -14.71
N ASN A 195 -13.81 0.70 -15.61
CA ASN A 195 -12.95 -0.41 -16.02
C ASN A 195 -11.74 0.12 -16.83
N ALA A 196 -11.95 1.09 -17.73
CA ALA A 196 -10.88 1.76 -18.46
C ALA A 196 -9.92 2.53 -17.52
N ASP A 197 -10.44 3.16 -16.46
CA ASP A 197 -9.64 3.86 -15.46
C ASP A 197 -8.90 2.89 -14.53
N ALA A 198 -9.50 1.75 -14.18
CA ALA A 198 -8.83 0.65 -13.48
C ALA A 198 -7.69 0.05 -14.33
N MET A 199 -7.93 -0.15 -15.63
CA MET A 199 -6.90 -0.57 -16.58
C MET A 199 -5.78 0.47 -16.71
N LYS A 200 -6.11 1.77 -16.78
CA LYS A 200 -5.10 2.85 -16.77
C LYS A 200 -4.33 2.92 -15.44
N ALA A 201 -4.98 2.71 -14.30
CA ALA A 201 -4.33 2.68 -12.99
C ALA A 201 -3.40 1.47 -12.84
N SER A 202 -3.77 0.31 -13.38
CA SER A 202 -2.88 -0.86 -13.46
C SER A 202 -1.73 -0.67 -14.46
N ALA A 203 -1.96 0.08 -15.54
CA ALA A 203 -0.93 0.43 -16.52
C ALA A 203 0.06 1.49 -15.99
N LYS A 204 -0.28 2.24 -14.94
CA LYS A 204 0.65 3.15 -14.25
C LYS A 204 1.72 2.40 -13.43
N SER A 205 1.56 1.09 -13.18
CA SER A 205 2.56 0.30 -12.44
C SER A 205 3.45 -0.59 -13.31
N ASP A 206 3.16 -0.70 -14.61
CA ASP A 206 3.91 -1.58 -15.51
C ASP A 206 4.70 -0.70 -16.49
N ARG A 207 5.99 -0.50 -16.20
CA ARG A 207 6.96 0.12 -17.12
C ARG A 207 6.79 -0.52 -18.49
N ILE A 208 6.48 0.29 -19.51
CA ILE A 208 6.31 -0.21 -20.87
C ILE A 208 7.67 -0.72 -21.33
N ASP A 209 7.76 -1.98 -21.74
CA ASP A 209 8.97 -2.51 -22.36
C ASP A 209 9.17 -1.82 -23.72
N LEU A 210 10.09 -0.87 -23.76
CA LEU A 210 10.37 -0.07 -24.95
C LEU A 210 11.08 -0.91 -26.01
N GLU A 211 11.84 -1.93 -25.64
CA GLU A 211 12.53 -2.79 -26.61
C GLU A 211 11.54 -3.70 -27.32
N GLU A 212 10.60 -4.29 -26.57
CA GLU A 212 9.53 -5.11 -27.16
C GLU A 212 8.60 -4.26 -28.04
N LEU A 213 8.25 -3.05 -27.61
CA LEU A 213 7.41 -2.14 -28.40
C LEU A 213 8.10 -1.70 -29.69
N LYS A 214 9.41 -1.43 -29.64
CA LYS A 214 10.23 -1.07 -30.81
C LYS A 214 10.26 -2.23 -31.81
N ALA A 215 10.54 -3.45 -31.34
CA ALA A 215 10.56 -4.64 -32.18
C ALA A 215 9.21 -4.89 -32.89
N LYS A 216 8.08 -4.75 -32.18
CA LYS A 216 6.74 -4.89 -32.77
C LYS A 216 6.42 -3.80 -33.80
N ILE A 217 6.90 -2.58 -33.61
CA ILE A 217 6.75 -1.49 -34.58
C ILE A 217 7.55 -1.78 -35.84
N GLU A 218 8.80 -2.21 -35.72
CA GLU A 218 9.65 -2.58 -36.85
C GLU A 218 9.07 -3.75 -37.66
N GLU A 219 8.53 -4.78 -36.98
CA GLU A 219 7.85 -5.90 -37.63
C GLU A 219 6.62 -5.43 -38.41
N ARG A 220 5.81 -4.55 -37.80
CA ARG A 220 4.59 -4.03 -38.43
C ARG A 220 4.87 -3.10 -39.60
N ILE A 221 5.95 -2.31 -39.55
CA ILE A 221 6.44 -1.52 -40.69
C ILE A 221 6.84 -2.45 -41.84
N ARG A 222 7.58 -3.53 -41.55
CA ARG A 222 7.97 -4.52 -42.56
C ARG A 222 6.75 -5.17 -43.20
N ALA A 223 5.77 -5.62 -42.41
CA ALA A 223 4.53 -6.21 -42.90
C ALA A 223 3.70 -5.24 -43.75
N MET A 224 3.57 -3.98 -43.29
CA MET A 224 2.88 -2.93 -44.03
C MET A 224 3.54 -2.66 -45.39
N GLY A 225 4.87 -2.57 -45.43
CA GLY A 225 5.64 -2.41 -46.67
C GLY A 225 5.43 -3.57 -47.64
N THR A 226 5.37 -4.81 -47.15
CA THR A 226 5.09 -5.97 -48.02
C THR A 226 3.67 -5.96 -48.58
N ASN A 227 2.68 -5.54 -47.80
CA ASN A 227 1.29 -5.48 -48.27
C ASN A 227 1.08 -4.35 -49.28
N LEU A 228 1.69 -3.19 -49.08
CA LEU A 228 1.61 -2.08 -50.03
C LEU A 228 2.31 -2.42 -51.36
N ARG A 229 3.45 -3.11 -51.33
CA ARG A 229 4.10 -3.63 -52.56
C ARG A 229 3.22 -4.63 -53.32
N LYS A 230 2.49 -5.49 -52.62
CA LYS A 230 1.52 -6.42 -53.25
C LYS A 230 0.36 -5.68 -53.92
N GLN A 231 -0.16 -4.61 -53.30
CA GLN A 231 -1.23 -3.80 -53.88
C GLN A 231 -0.76 -3.01 -55.11
N VAL A 232 0.48 -2.51 -55.09
CA VAL A 232 1.09 -1.88 -56.27
C VAL A 232 1.27 -2.89 -57.40
N ALA A 233 1.80 -4.08 -57.10
CA ALA A 233 1.98 -5.13 -58.09
C ALA A 233 0.65 -5.66 -58.68
N ALA A 234 -0.44 -5.58 -57.91
CA ALA A 234 -1.79 -5.90 -58.36
C ALA A 234 -2.44 -4.76 -59.19
N GLY A 235 -1.83 -3.57 -59.24
CA GLY A 235 -2.40 -2.39 -59.89
C GLY A 235 -3.51 -1.70 -59.09
N ASP A 236 -3.80 -2.17 -57.87
CA ASP A 236 -4.84 -1.62 -56.98
C ASP A 236 -4.45 -0.28 -56.33
N LEU A 237 -3.16 0.07 -56.41
CA LEU A 237 -2.62 1.26 -55.77
C LEU A 237 -1.42 1.79 -56.57
N SER A 238 -1.34 3.11 -56.76
CA SER A 238 -0.17 3.73 -57.38
C SER A 238 1.06 3.66 -56.44
N GLU A 239 2.26 3.69 -57.02
CA GLU A 239 3.51 3.73 -56.24
C GLU A 239 3.59 4.96 -55.33
N GLU A 240 3.10 6.12 -55.80
CA GLU A 240 3.06 7.36 -55.02
C GLU A 240 2.11 7.25 -53.83
N ASP A 241 0.91 6.68 -54.03
CA ASP A 241 -0.06 6.47 -52.95
C ASP A 241 0.41 5.41 -51.94
N ALA A 242 1.11 4.38 -52.42
CA ALA A 242 1.71 3.36 -51.56
C ALA A 242 2.80 3.97 -50.66
N LYS A 243 3.66 4.81 -51.22
CA LYS A 243 4.70 5.52 -50.49
C LYS A 243 4.11 6.48 -49.45
N ALA A 244 3.12 7.28 -49.84
CA ALA A 244 2.45 8.20 -48.92
C ALA A 244 1.74 7.47 -47.77
N LYS A 245 1.10 6.33 -48.05
CA LYS A 245 0.46 5.49 -47.02
C LYS A 245 1.50 4.84 -46.09
N PHE A 246 2.63 4.41 -46.62
CA PHE A 246 3.72 3.83 -45.84
C PHE A 246 4.32 4.86 -44.87
N GLU A 247 4.70 6.04 -45.37
CA GLU A 247 5.28 7.13 -44.56
C GLU A 247 4.33 7.59 -43.45
N LYS A 248 3.04 7.76 -43.78
CA LYS A 248 2.00 8.12 -42.81
C LYS A 248 1.77 7.04 -41.76
N GLY A 249 1.85 5.77 -42.15
CA GLY A 249 1.72 4.61 -41.27
C GLY A 249 2.90 4.50 -40.31
N GLU A 250 4.12 4.65 -40.82
CA GLU A 250 5.36 4.66 -40.06
C GLU A 250 5.41 5.80 -39.04
N ALA A 251 5.10 7.03 -39.46
CA ALA A 251 5.08 8.20 -38.58
C ALA A 251 4.14 8.01 -37.38
N ARG A 252 2.93 7.46 -37.62
CA ARG A 252 1.95 7.18 -36.56
C ARG A 252 2.43 6.12 -35.57
N MET A 253 3.14 5.09 -36.04
CA MET A 253 3.66 4.04 -35.16
C MET A 253 4.80 4.57 -34.28
N TRP A 254 5.73 5.33 -34.85
CA TRP A 254 6.81 5.96 -34.07
C TRP A 254 6.34 7.10 -33.15
N GLU A 255 5.25 7.78 -33.47
CA GLU A 255 4.60 8.73 -32.56
C GLU A 255 4.05 8.03 -31.30
N ARG A 256 3.44 6.85 -31.46
CA ARG A 256 2.99 6.02 -30.33
C ARG A 256 4.17 5.52 -29.48
N TYR A 257 5.29 5.17 -30.10
CA TYR A 257 6.53 4.84 -29.39
C TYR A 257 7.05 6.02 -28.56
N ARG A 258 7.12 7.21 -29.14
CA ARG A 258 7.54 8.44 -28.43
C ARG A 258 6.59 8.80 -27.29
N ALA A 259 5.29 8.58 -27.45
CA ALA A 259 4.32 8.76 -26.37
C ALA A 259 4.50 7.74 -25.24
N ALA A 260 4.86 6.49 -25.56
CA ALA A 260 5.21 5.47 -24.57
C ALA A 260 6.53 5.80 -23.84
N GLU A 261 7.54 6.30 -24.56
CA GLU A 261 8.80 6.80 -23.99
C GLU A 261 8.54 7.95 -23.01
N ALA A 262 7.68 8.90 -23.38
CA ALA A 262 7.28 10.02 -22.53
C ALA A 262 6.55 9.55 -21.26
N LYS A 263 5.65 8.56 -21.38
CA LYS A 263 4.95 7.96 -20.23
C LYS A 263 5.88 7.21 -19.29
N ASN A 264 6.87 6.48 -19.80
CA ASN A 264 7.89 5.85 -18.96
C ASN A 264 8.75 6.88 -18.23
N ALA A 265 9.10 7.99 -18.90
CA ALA A 265 9.84 9.08 -18.27
C ALA A 265 9.01 9.80 -17.20
N GLU A 266 7.71 9.99 -17.42
CA GLU A 266 6.77 10.55 -16.44
C GLU A 266 6.55 9.60 -15.24
N ALA A 267 6.45 8.29 -15.50
CA ALA A 267 6.37 7.28 -14.45
C ALA A 267 7.64 7.24 -13.58
N MET A 268 8.83 7.47 -14.16
CA MET A 268 10.06 7.66 -13.37
C MET A 268 10.02 8.93 -12.51
N LYS A 269 9.44 10.03 -13.00
CA LYS A 269 9.28 11.27 -12.21
C LYS A 269 8.31 11.11 -11.03
N THR A 270 7.28 10.27 -11.16
CA THR A 270 6.28 10.07 -10.11
C THR A 270 6.55 8.88 -9.19
N GLY A 271 7.39 7.93 -9.62
CA GLY A 271 7.76 6.74 -8.86
C GLY A 271 9.15 6.81 -8.22
N GLY A 272 9.95 7.82 -8.58
CA GLY A 272 11.21 8.12 -7.91
C GLY A 272 10.92 8.73 -6.55
N LYS A 273 11.31 8.01 -5.51
CA LYS A 273 11.79 8.62 -4.28
C LYS A 273 12.75 9.77 -4.66
N THR A 274 12.87 10.77 -3.80
CA THR A 274 13.85 11.85 -3.85
C THR A 274 15.30 11.35 -3.72
N ASP A 275 15.68 10.39 -4.57
CA ASP A 275 17.05 9.98 -4.77
C ASP A 275 17.64 10.96 -5.78
N ARG A 276 18.57 11.77 -5.29
CA ARG A 276 19.47 12.62 -6.09
C ARG A 276 19.86 11.86 -7.36
N VAL A 277 19.62 12.46 -8.53
CA VAL A 277 20.01 11.84 -9.80
C VAL A 277 21.52 11.68 -9.78
N ASP A 278 22.04 10.47 -9.99
CA ASP A 278 23.48 10.26 -10.14
C ASP A 278 23.94 10.94 -11.44
N LEU A 279 24.57 12.11 -11.31
CA LEU A 279 25.00 12.92 -12.45
C LEU A 279 26.14 12.22 -13.19
N ASP A 280 26.99 11.45 -12.51
CA ASP A 280 28.13 10.78 -13.13
C ASP A 280 27.66 9.60 -14.00
N GLU A 281 26.66 8.85 -13.51
CA GLU A 281 25.99 7.80 -14.28
C GLU A 281 25.23 8.39 -15.48
N LEU A 282 24.48 9.49 -15.27
CA LEU A 282 23.75 10.15 -16.35
C LEU A 282 24.69 10.70 -17.44
N LYS A 283 25.83 11.29 -17.05
CA LYS A 283 26.84 11.78 -17.97
C LYS A 283 27.42 10.65 -18.83
N THR A 284 27.77 9.54 -18.20
CA THR A 284 28.33 8.36 -18.88
C THR A 284 27.34 7.78 -19.88
N ASN A 285 26.07 7.66 -19.51
CA ASN A 285 25.00 7.20 -20.40
C ASN A 285 24.79 8.13 -21.61
N ILE A 286 24.93 9.45 -21.42
CA ILE A 286 24.83 10.43 -22.51
C ILE A 286 26.00 10.28 -23.48
N GLU A 287 27.22 10.14 -22.98
CA GLU A 287 28.41 9.95 -23.80
C GLU A 287 28.35 8.67 -24.64
N GLU A 288 27.90 7.56 -24.05
CA GLU A 288 27.70 6.30 -24.78
C GLU A 288 26.64 6.42 -25.87
N ARG A 289 25.53 7.11 -25.57
CA ARG A 289 24.44 7.31 -26.52
C ARG A 289 24.82 8.25 -27.66
N ILE A 290 25.63 9.27 -27.41
CA ILE A 290 26.23 10.13 -28.44
C ILE A 290 27.13 9.29 -29.36
N ARG A 291 27.99 8.44 -28.76
CA ARG A 291 28.86 7.53 -29.52
C ARG A 291 28.05 6.59 -30.43
N ALA A 292 27.02 5.95 -29.88
CA ALA A 292 26.13 5.06 -30.63
C ALA A 292 25.38 5.80 -31.75
N MET A 293 24.84 6.99 -31.47
CA MET A 293 24.17 7.83 -32.46
C MET A 293 25.11 8.19 -33.62
N GLY A 294 26.35 8.60 -33.31
CA GLY A 294 27.36 8.90 -34.33
C GLY A 294 27.70 7.69 -35.21
N THR A 295 27.78 6.49 -34.63
CA THR A 295 28.02 5.26 -35.42
C THR A 295 26.85 4.93 -36.35
N ASN A 296 25.60 5.09 -35.89
CA ASN A 296 24.43 4.83 -36.71
C ASN A 296 24.29 5.85 -37.85
N LEU A 297 24.52 7.13 -37.58
CA LEU A 297 24.47 8.17 -38.61
C LEU A 297 25.55 7.95 -39.69
N ARG A 298 26.77 7.53 -39.30
CA ARG A 298 27.80 7.16 -40.28
C ARG A 298 27.41 5.95 -41.14
N LYS A 299 26.72 4.95 -40.57
CA LYS A 299 26.20 3.81 -41.35
C LYS A 299 25.13 4.25 -42.35
N GLN A 300 24.24 5.15 -41.97
CA GLN A 300 23.20 5.69 -42.86
C GLN A 300 23.80 6.52 -44.00
N VAL A 301 24.85 7.31 -43.73
CA VAL A 301 25.60 8.02 -44.77
C VAL A 301 26.29 7.04 -45.72
N ALA A 302 26.95 6.00 -45.19
CA ALA A 302 27.61 4.99 -46.00
C ALA A 302 26.62 4.18 -46.86
N ALA A 303 25.40 3.97 -46.37
CA ALA A 303 24.31 3.36 -47.12
C ALA A 303 23.64 4.31 -48.13
N GLY A 304 24.01 5.59 -48.14
CA GLY A 304 23.39 6.61 -49.00
C GLY A 304 21.97 7.00 -48.59
N GLU A 305 21.53 6.62 -47.37
CA GLU A 305 20.19 6.90 -46.85
C GLU A 305 20.02 8.36 -46.44
N ILE A 306 21.12 9.01 -46.04
CA ILE A 306 21.18 10.43 -45.68
C ILE A 306 22.48 11.04 -46.20
N THR A 307 22.47 12.35 -46.43
CA THR A 307 23.67 13.10 -46.74
C THR A 307 24.54 13.30 -45.50
N ALA A 308 25.83 13.60 -45.71
CA ALA A 308 26.75 13.90 -44.61
C ALA A 308 26.30 15.13 -43.79
N ASP A 309 25.68 16.11 -44.44
CA ASP A 309 25.21 17.34 -43.79
C ASP A 309 23.95 17.08 -42.95
N GLU A 310 23.03 16.26 -43.45
CA GLU A 310 21.86 15.81 -42.67
C GLU A 310 22.28 14.96 -41.46
N ALA A 311 23.30 14.13 -41.61
CA ALA A 311 23.86 13.37 -40.51
C ALA A 311 24.46 14.28 -39.43
N ARG A 312 25.22 15.31 -39.80
CA ARG A 312 25.76 16.30 -38.85
C ARG A 312 24.66 17.05 -38.13
N ALA A 313 23.67 17.56 -38.86
CA ALA A 313 22.54 18.29 -38.26
C ALA A 313 21.75 17.42 -37.28
N ARG A 314 21.54 16.13 -37.60
CA ARG A 314 20.88 15.18 -36.69
C ARG A 314 21.72 14.85 -35.47
N PHE A 315 23.04 14.74 -35.63
CA PHE A 315 23.97 14.49 -34.54
C PHE A 315 23.99 15.66 -33.55
N GLU A 316 24.20 16.89 -34.04
CA GLU A 316 24.24 18.10 -33.21
C GLU A 316 22.92 18.33 -32.46
N LYS A 317 21.78 18.16 -33.15
CA LYS A 317 20.47 18.26 -32.52
C LYS A 317 20.23 17.18 -31.47
N GLY A 318 20.73 15.97 -31.72
CA GLY A 318 20.65 14.85 -30.78
C GLY A 318 21.50 15.08 -29.53
N GLU A 319 22.73 15.52 -29.72
CA GLU A 319 23.69 15.87 -28.67
C GLU A 319 23.16 17.01 -27.78
N ALA A 320 22.72 18.12 -28.38
CA ALA A 320 22.19 19.26 -27.65
C ALA A 320 21.02 18.88 -26.72
N ARG A 321 20.10 18.04 -27.22
CA ARG A 321 18.95 17.56 -26.45
C ARG A 321 19.34 16.66 -25.28
N MET A 322 20.39 15.86 -25.42
CA MET A 322 20.87 15.00 -24.34
C MET A 322 21.55 15.82 -23.24
N TRP A 323 22.40 16.78 -23.60
CA TRP A 323 23.04 17.68 -22.64
C TRP A 323 22.09 18.68 -21.99
N GLU A 324 21.00 19.06 -22.65
CA GLU A 324 19.92 19.84 -22.04
C GLU A 324 19.23 19.07 -20.90
N ARG A 325 19.01 17.76 -21.06
CA ARG A 325 18.48 16.91 -20.00
C ARG A 325 19.45 16.77 -18.83
N TYR A 326 20.75 16.67 -19.11
CA TYR A 326 21.78 16.67 -18.07
C TYR A 326 21.75 17.96 -17.24
N ARG A 327 21.72 19.14 -17.90
CA ARG A 327 21.63 20.43 -17.22
C ARG A 327 20.33 20.59 -16.43
N ALA A 328 19.22 20.07 -16.92
CA ALA A 328 17.96 20.05 -16.17
C ALA A 328 18.04 19.16 -14.92
N ALA A 329 18.69 17.99 -15.01
CA ALA A 329 18.92 17.12 -13.87
C ALA A 329 19.90 17.73 -12.86
N GLU A 330 20.94 18.41 -13.34
CA GLU A 330 21.88 19.18 -12.51
C GLU A 330 21.16 20.31 -11.76
N ALA A 331 20.31 21.08 -12.44
CA ALA A 331 19.49 22.12 -11.82
C ALA A 331 18.51 21.54 -10.77
N GLN A 332 17.89 20.39 -11.06
CA GLN A 332 17.03 19.68 -10.10
C GLN A 332 17.80 19.19 -8.87
N ASN A 333 19.01 18.67 -9.05
CA ASN A 333 19.87 18.27 -7.93
C ASN A 333 20.35 19.48 -7.11
N ALA A 334 20.63 20.61 -7.76
CA ALA A 334 20.97 21.85 -7.08
C ALA A 334 19.78 22.40 -6.27
N GLU A 335 18.56 22.28 -6.81
CA GLU A 335 17.33 22.71 -6.15
C GLU A 335 16.92 21.78 -5.01
N ALA A 336 17.07 20.47 -5.17
CA ALA A 336 16.93 19.48 -4.09
C ALA A 336 18.03 19.63 -3.03
N GLY A 337 19.22 20.09 -3.42
CA GLY A 337 20.34 20.39 -2.52
C GLY A 337 20.14 21.65 -1.67
N LYS A 338 19.24 22.57 -2.04
CA LYS A 338 19.01 23.82 -1.30
C LYS A 338 18.50 23.58 0.12
N SER A 339 17.67 22.55 0.37
CA SER A 339 17.18 22.30 1.74
C SER A 339 18.28 21.84 2.70
N THR A 340 19.30 21.12 2.20
CA THR A 340 20.44 20.67 3.01
C THR A 340 21.51 21.76 3.15
N LEU A 341 21.78 22.50 2.08
CA LEU A 341 22.73 23.62 2.10
C LEU A 341 22.24 24.78 2.97
N ASP A 342 20.92 25.02 3.03
CA ASP A 342 20.33 26.02 3.92
C ASP A 342 20.43 25.60 5.40
N TYR A 343 20.34 24.30 5.70
CA TYR A 343 20.57 23.78 7.06
C TYR A 343 22.03 23.95 7.47
N ASP A 344 22.98 23.54 6.63
CA ASP A 344 24.41 23.65 6.95
C ASP A 344 24.87 25.11 7.06
N ALA A 345 24.34 26.00 6.22
CA ALA A 345 24.55 27.44 6.33
C ALA A 345 23.96 28.01 7.63
N ALA A 346 22.77 27.56 8.02
CA ALA A 346 22.15 27.96 9.28
C ALA A 346 22.91 27.42 10.50
N VAL A 347 23.45 26.20 10.43
CA VAL A 347 24.34 25.62 11.46
C VAL A 347 25.57 26.49 11.63
N ARG A 348 26.27 26.84 10.54
CA ARG A 348 27.46 27.73 10.61
C ARG A 348 27.14 29.08 11.24
N LYS A 349 26.08 29.72 10.79
CA LYS A 349 25.64 31.02 11.33
C LYS A 349 25.26 30.94 12.81
N MET A 350 24.64 29.84 13.25
CA MET A 350 24.33 29.65 14.66
C MET A 350 25.56 29.31 15.50
N THR A 351 26.53 28.58 14.97
CA THR A 351 27.83 28.35 15.62
C THR A 351 28.55 29.68 15.86
N GLU A 352 28.63 30.55 14.86
CA GLU A 352 29.23 31.89 14.99
C GLU A 352 28.49 32.73 16.06
N MET A 353 27.16 32.65 16.11
CA MET A 353 26.37 33.34 17.14
C MET A 353 26.63 32.80 18.55
N VAL A 354 26.91 31.51 18.70
CA VAL A 354 27.30 30.89 19.98
C VAL A 354 28.71 31.33 20.39
N GLU A 355 29.66 31.32 19.46
CA GLU A 355 31.03 31.77 19.69
C GLU A 355 31.09 33.26 20.05
N ALA A 356 30.25 34.08 19.42
CA ALA A 356 30.10 35.49 19.75
C ALA A 356 29.34 35.74 21.07
N GLY A 357 28.85 34.70 21.75
CA GLY A 357 28.08 34.81 22.99
C GLY A 357 26.68 35.43 22.83
N THR A 358 26.21 35.59 21.59
CA THR A 358 24.89 36.20 21.31
C THR A 358 23.73 35.24 21.57
N ILE A 359 23.99 33.93 21.50
CA ILE A 359 23.05 32.88 21.90
C ILE A 359 23.79 31.78 22.67
N THR A 360 23.09 31.02 23.51
CA THR A 360 23.66 29.84 24.16
C THR A 360 23.67 28.64 23.21
N ARG A 361 24.52 27.65 23.49
CA ARG A 361 24.58 26.38 22.74
C ARG A 361 23.23 25.65 22.72
N GLU A 362 22.45 25.78 23.78
CA GLU A 362 21.09 25.22 23.91
C GLU A 362 20.09 25.97 23.01
N GLN A 363 20.20 27.30 22.93
CA GLN A 363 19.37 28.10 22.02
C GLN A 363 19.67 27.79 20.55
N MET A 364 20.94 27.51 20.20
CA MET A 364 21.31 27.01 18.88
C MET A 364 20.64 25.65 18.58
N GLN A 365 20.69 24.70 19.51
CA GLN A 365 20.06 23.39 19.33
C GLN A 365 18.55 23.50 19.14
N GLN A 366 17.86 24.32 19.94
CA GLN A 366 16.43 24.57 19.80
C GLN A 366 16.06 25.18 18.43
N ARG A 367 16.87 26.11 17.92
CA ARG A 367 16.63 26.74 16.62
C ARG A 367 16.89 25.78 15.46
N LEU A 368 17.94 24.95 15.55
CA LEU A 368 18.22 23.91 14.56
C LEU A 368 17.16 22.82 14.54
N GLU A 369 16.64 22.43 15.70
CA GLU A 369 15.54 21.46 15.79
C GLU A 369 14.24 22.03 15.21
N GLN A 370 13.88 23.29 15.53
CA GLN A 370 12.74 23.97 14.90
C GLN A 370 12.90 24.09 13.37
N MET A 371 14.12 24.34 12.89
CA MET A 371 14.40 24.42 11.46
C MET A 371 14.28 23.06 10.79
N LYS A 372 14.81 22.01 11.43
CA LYS A 372 14.69 20.61 10.99
C LYS A 372 13.23 20.16 10.97
N ASP A 373 12.43 20.55 11.94
CA ASP A 373 11.00 20.25 12.00
C ASP A 373 10.22 20.97 10.90
N ARG A 374 10.51 22.24 10.64
CA ARG A 374 9.90 22.98 9.52
C ARG A 374 10.26 22.39 8.16
N MET A 375 11.48 21.89 8.01
CA MET A 375 11.92 21.21 6.79
C MET A 375 11.40 19.78 6.68
N GLY A 376 11.16 19.09 7.79
CA GLY A 376 10.55 17.75 7.82
C GLY A 376 9.02 17.74 7.76
N ALA A 377 8.37 18.91 7.87
CA ALA A 377 6.91 19.04 7.91
C ALA A 377 6.21 18.96 6.55
N SER A 378 6.93 18.81 5.43
CA SER A 378 6.29 18.85 4.11
C SER A 378 5.63 17.54 3.65
N GLU A 379 5.80 16.39 4.32
CA GLU A 379 5.38 15.11 3.69
C GLU A 379 4.63 14.05 4.52
N GLU A 380 4.28 14.25 5.80
CA GLU A 380 3.44 13.24 6.47
C GLU A 380 2.62 13.79 7.64
N SER A 381 1.38 14.21 7.32
CA SER A 381 0.35 14.68 8.25
C SER A 381 -0.71 13.61 8.45
N ALA A 382 -0.48 12.74 9.45
CA ALA A 382 -1.53 11.85 9.98
C ALA A 382 -1.49 11.70 11.51
N ASN A 383 -0.59 12.38 12.24
CA ASN A 383 -0.57 12.32 13.70
C ASN A 383 0.07 13.59 14.30
N THR A 384 -0.64 14.71 14.19
CA THR A 384 -0.27 15.98 14.85
C THR A 384 -0.32 15.86 16.37
N ASP A 385 -1.28 15.10 16.89
CA ASP A 385 -1.58 15.04 18.32
C ASP A 385 -0.50 14.28 19.10
N ASP A 386 0.01 13.16 18.56
CA ASP A 386 1.11 12.40 19.16
C ASP A 386 2.43 13.21 19.19
N ARG A 387 2.68 14.05 18.17
CA ARG A 387 3.89 14.88 18.11
C ARG A 387 3.84 16.03 19.11
N GLU A 388 2.69 16.68 19.25
CA GLU A 388 2.53 17.76 20.23
C GLU A 388 2.63 17.22 21.66
N GLN A 389 2.06 16.05 21.93
CA GLN A 389 2.18 15.39 23.22
C GLN A 389 3.65 15.02 23.53
N GLN A 390 4.41 14.51 22.56
CA GLN A 390 5.85 14.26 22.72
C GLN A 390 6.65 15.54 22.99
N ARG A 391 6.28 16.67 22.35
CA ARG A 391 6.92 17.97 22.59
C ARG A 391 6.63 18.47 24.01
N GLN A 392 5.38 18.40 24.45
CA GLN A 392 5.00 18.77 25.81
C GLN A 392 5.68 17.89 26.85
N ASN A 393 5.80 16.58 26.60
CA ASN A 393 6.50 15.65 27.49
C ASN A 393 8.00 15.97 27.58
N ARG A 394 8.66 16.35 26.47
CA ARG A 394 10.07 16.77 26.50
C ARG A 394 10.28 18.06 27.31
N ILE A 395 9.42 19.05 27.13
CA ILE A 395 9.48 20.31 27.89
C ILE A 395 9.29 20.04 29.39
N ARG A 396 8.32 19.21 29.75
CA ARG A 396 8.06 18.80 31.15
C ARG A 396 9.24 18.04 31.75
N TYR A 397 9.87 17.14 30.98
CA TYR A 397 11.06 16.43 31.43
C TYR A 397 12.22 17.37 31.70
N GLN A 398 12.48 18.33 30.80
CA GLN A 398 13.57 19.28 30.95
C GLN A 398 13.36 20.18 32.17
N ALA A 399 12.15 20.72 32.35
CA ALA A 399 11.82 21.53 33.52
C ALA A 399 12.02 20.78 34.84
N ALA A 400 11.59 19.51 34.89
CA ALA A 400 11.84 18.66 36.06
C ALA A 400 13.32 18.37 36.29
N PHE A 401 14.11 18.22 35.22
CA PHE A 401 15.55 18.02 35.32
C PHE A 401 16.26 19.24 35.92
N ASP A 402 15.92 20.44 35.45
CA ASP A 402 16.51 21.68 35.94
C ASP A 402 16.14 21.92 37.42
N GLU A 403 14.88 21.67 37.80
CA GLU A 403 14.42 21.78 39.18
C GLU A 403 15.16 20.81 40.11
N LEU A 404 15.30 19.54 39.71
CA LEU A 404 16.02 18.55 40.51
C LEU A 404 17.53 18.86 40.58
N THR A 405 18.11 19.43 39.52
CA THR A 405 19.51 19.86 39.51
C THR A 405 19.75 20.97 40.54
N GLU A 406 18.88 21.97 40.62
CA GLU A 406 18.97 23.02 41.63
C GLU A 406 18.78 22.47 43.05
N MET A 407 17.84 21.53 43.24
CA MET A 407 17.69 20.85 44.53
C MET A 407 18.93 20.05 44.97
N VAL A 408 19.68 19.48 44.02
CA VAL A 408 20.96 18.82 44.30
C VAL A 408 22.03 19.85 44.67
N LYS A 409 22.10 20.99 43.96
CA LYS A 409 23.06 22.08 44.28
C LYS A 409 22.81 22.66 45.68
N ASP A 410 21.54 22.83 46.04
CA ASP A 410 21.10 23.28 47.37
C ASP A 410 21.32 22.22 48.48
N GLY A 411 21.75 21.00 48.13
CA GLY A 411 21.92 19.89 49.07
C GLY A 411 20.61 19.33 49.63
N LYS A 412 19.45 19.69 49.06
CA LYS A 412 18.12 19.23 49.50
C LYS A 412 17.88 17.76 49.15
N ILE A 413 18.52 17.27 48.09
CA ILE A 413 18.49 15.86 47.67
C ILE A 413 19.88 15.41 47.22
N THR A 414 20.13 14.11 47.29
CA THR A 414 21.33 13.50 46.72
C THR A 414 21.17 13.26 45.22
N ARG A 415 22.29 13.11 44.49
CA ARG A 415 22.27 12.75 43.05
C ARG A 415 21.48 11.46 42.79
N GLN A 416 21.61 10.47 43.66
CA GLN A 416 20.89 9.21 43.54
C GLN A 416 19.37 9.39 43.70
N GLN A 417 18.93 10.32 44.55
CA GLN A 417 17.52 10.68 44.69
C GLN A 417 17.00 11.46 43.48
N MET A 418 17.83 12.30 42.86
CA MET A 418 17.50 12.98 41.60
C MET A 418 17.31 11.96 40.46
N GLU A 419 18.21 10.99 40.31
CA GLU A 419 18.11 9.94 39.29
C GLU A 419 16.81 9.13 39.43
N GLY A 420 16.47 8.71 40.66
CA GLY A 420 15.22 8.00 40.92
C GLY A 420 13.97 8.83 40.57
N ARG A 421 13.98 10.14 40.91
CA ARG A 421 12.87 11.04 40.57
C ARG A 421 12.73 11.29 39.07
N LEU A 422 13.85 11.38 38.34
CA LEU A 422 13.84 11.53 36.89
C LEU A 422 13.30 10.27 36.19
N GLU A 423 13.63 9.09 36.71
CA GLU A 423 13.11 7.82 36.19
C GLU A 423 11.60 7.69 36.42
N ASP A 424 11.11 8.04 37.61
CA ASP A 424 9.67 8.10 37.91
C ASP A 424 8.92 9.07 36.99
N ILE A 425 9.52 10.24 36.71
CA ILE A 425 8.94 11.25 35.81
C ILE A 425 8.88 10.73 34.37
N LYS A 426 9.94 10.05 33.91
CA LYS A 426 10.00 9.42 32.59
C LYS A 426 8.91 8.35 32.41
N ASP A 427 8.70 7.52 33.44
CA ASP A 427 7.65 6.49 33.43
C ASP A 427 6.24 7.11 33.40
N ARG A 428 5.99 8.18 34.17
CA ARG A 428 4.69 8.88 34.18
C ARG A 428 4.33 9.57 32.87
N MET A 429 5.33 10.03 32.11
CA MET A 429 5.10 10.72 30.84
C MET A 429 4.82 9.78 29.66
N GLY A 430 4.74 8.46 29.90
CA GLY A 430 4.45 7.50 28.84
C GLY A 430 5.46 7.57 27.69
N VAL A 431 6.67 8.10 27.97
CA VAL A 431 7.81 8.02 27.05
C VAL A 431 8.18 6.54 27.04
N SER A 432 7.48 5.81 26.17
CA SER A 432 7.57 4.37 26.02
C SER A 432 9.04 4.01 26.09
N ARG A 433 9.41 3.21 27.10
CA ARG A 433 10.62 2.39 26.99
C ARG A 433 10.36 1.59 25.73
N ASN A 434 10.89 2.03 24.59
CA ASN A 434 10.94 1.21 23.40
C ASN A 434 11.68 -0.04 23.87
N SER A 435 10.90 -1.08 24.17
CA SER A 435 11.25 -2.14 25.10
C SER A 435 12.12 -3.12 24.34
N LYS A 436 13.34 -2.70 24.03
CA LYS A 436 14.42 -3.57 23.63
C LYS A 436 14.79 -4.42 24.84
N ALA A 437 15.05 -5.70 24.60
CA ALA A 437 15.67 -6.55 25.60
C ALA A 437 16.91 -5.84 26.17
N PRO A 438 17.24 -6.05 27.45
CA PRO A 438 18.41 -5.44 28.05
C PRO A 438 19.62 -5.65 27.14
N SER A 439 20.29 -4.56 26.77
CA SER A 439 21.48 -4.67 25.92
C SER A 439 22.55 -5.45 26.68
N ARG A 440 23.49 -6.07 25.94
CA ARG A 440 24.62 -6.79 26.56
C ARG A 440 25.40 -5.90 27.55
N ALA A 441 25.42 -4.58 27.32
CA ALA A 441 26.04 -3.62 28.23
C ALA A 441 25.24 -3.45 29.54
N GLU A 442 23.91 -3.40 29.47
CA GLU A 442 23.05 -3.31 30.65
C GLU A 442 23.11 -4.57 31.51
N TYR A 443 23.25 -5.75 30.88
CA TYR A 443 23.46 -7.01 31.60
C TYR A 443 24.80 -7.03 32.34
N MET A 444 25.87 -6.58 31.70
CA MET A 444 27.20 -6.46 32.32
C MET A 444 27.22 -5.47 33.48
N GLU A 445 26.46 -4.37 33.37
CA GLU A 445 26.35 -3.38 34.45
C GLU A 445 25.54 -3.92 35.64
N ALA A 446 24.45 -4.64 35.36
CA ALA A 446 23.66 -5.33 36.39
C ALA A 446 24.50 -6.39 37.12
N GLU A 447 25.33 -7.15 36.39
CA GLU A 447 26.26 -8.13 36.97
C GLU A 447 27.28 -7.47 37.89
N LYS A 448 27.88 -6.35 37.48
CA LYS A 448 28.81 -5.58 38.33
C LYS A 448 28.14 -5.06 39.60
N LYS A 449 26.93 -4.51 39.48
CA LYS A 449 26.15 -4.01 40.63
C LYS A 449 25.80 -5.16 41.59
N MET A 450 25.39 -6.32 41.08
CA MET A 450 25.10 -7.47 41.93
C MET A 450 26.35 -8.08 42.57
N ALA A 451 27.48 -8.10 41.86
CA ALA A 451 28.75 -8.54 42.42
C ALA A 451 29.19 -7.64 43.59
N ALA A 452 28.95 -6.33 43.49
CA ALA A 452 29.22 -5.39 44.58
C ALA A 452 28.32 -5.66 45.81
N MET A 453 27.03 -5.93 45.61
CA MET A 453 26.10 -6.30 46.69
C MET A 453 26.48 -7.63 47.35
N VAL A 454 26.95 -8.62 46.57
CA VAL A 454 27.50 -9.87 47.12
C VAL A 454 28.75 -9.60 47.98
N LYS A 455 29.65 -8.73 47.50
CA LYS A 455 30.87 -8.35 48.24
C LYS A 455 30.53 -7.59 49.53
N ALA A 456 29.45 -6.82 49.53
CA ALA A 456 28.93 -6.12 50.71
C ALA A 456 28.16 -7.06 51.67
N GLY A 457 27.89 -8.31 51.28
CA GLY A 457 27.12 -9.26 52.08
C GLY A 457 25.61 -9.03 52.07
N GLU A 458 25.11 -8.14 51.21
CA GLU A 458 23.68 -7.80 51.12
C GLU A 458 22.85 -8.89 50.43
N ILE A 459 23.49 -9.68 49.56
CA ILE A 459 22.89 -10.82 48.87
C ILE A 459 23.89 -11.97 48.77
N THR A 460 23.39 -13.20 48.69
CA THR A 460 24.25 -14.36 48.40
C THR A 460 24.58 -14.47 46.91
N LYS A 461 25.63 -15.23 46.57
CA LYS A 461 25.98 -15.53 45.17
C LYS A 461 24.82 -16.22 44.43
N GLU A 462 24.08 -17.12 45.08
CA GLU A 462 22.91 -17.74 44.43
C GLU A 462 21.79 -16.73 44.17
N GLN A 463 21.57 -15.77 45.06
CA GLN A 463 20.57 -14.72 44.85
C GLN A 463 20.94 -13.79 43.68
N MET A 464 22.24 -13.47 43.51
CA MET A 464 22.74 -12.77 42.33
C MET A 464 22.46 -13.56 41.05
N GLN A 465 22.80 -14.86 41.03
CA GLN A 465 22.61 -15.70 39.85
C GLN A 465 21.12 -15.83 39.48
N GLN A 466 20.24 -16.06 40.46
CA GLN A 466 18.80 -16.12 40.23
C GLN A 466 18.23 -14.81 39.66
N ARG A 467 18.75 -13.65 40.07
CA ARG A 467 18.32 -12.35 39.54
C ARG A 467 18.80 -12.14 38.11
N LEU A 468 20.05 -12.51 37.80
CA LEU A 468 20.59 -12.46 36.44
C LEU A 468 19.87 -13.42 35.48
N ASP A 469 19.50 -14.61 35.96
CA ASP A 469 18.74 -15.59 35.18
C ASP A 469 17.30 -15.12 34.90
N ARG A 470 16.63 -14.49 35.87
CA ARG A 470 15.33 -13.85 35.64
C ARG A 470 15.43 -12.72 34.60
N MET A 471 16.47 -11.88 34.70
CA MET A 471 16.68 -10.78 33.74
C MET A 471 16.88 -11.32 32.31
N LYS A 472 17.61 -12.43 32.17
CA LYS A 472 17.79 -13.14 30.89
C LYS A 472 16.49 -13.77 30.39
N GLN A 473 15.72 -14.41 31.27
CA GLN A 473 14.43 -15.02 30.92
C GLN A 473 13.39 -13.98 30.50
N ASP A 474 13.30 -12.84 31.19
CA ASP A 474 12.35 -11.77 30.87
C ASP A 474 12.68 -11.06 29.56
N GLY A 475 13.97 -10.95 29.21
CA GLY A 475 14.43 -10.54 27.88
C GLY A 475 13.98 -11.51 26.79
N SER A 476 14.08 -12.83 27.03
CA SER A 476 13.73 -13.87 26.05
C SER A 476 12.21 -14.11 25.90
N ARG A 477 11.44 -14.06 26.99
CA ARG A 477 9.97 -14.26 26.99
C ARG A 477 9.24 -13.18 26.21
N LYS A 478 9.75 -11.94 26.20
CA LYS A 478 9.13 -10.82 25.49
C LYS A 478 9.41 -10.86 23.99
N GLN A 479 10.55 -11.43 23.57
CA GLN A 479 10.85 -11.66 22.15
C GLN A 479 9.89 -12.68 21.50
N ARG A 480 9.30 -13.58 22.30
CA ARG A 480 8.25 -14.52 21.86
C ARG A 480 6.84 -13.90 21.77
N LYS A 481 6.56 -12.77 22.45
CA LYS A 481 5.20 -12.20 22.52
C LYS A 481 4.88 -11.22 21.39
N THR A 482 5.89 -10.74 20.65
CA THR A 482 5.73 -9.88 19.46
C THR A 482 5.91 -10.64 18.13
N GLY A 483 6.31 -11.91 18.19
CA GLY A 483 6.15 -12.85 17.07
C GLY A 483 4.71 -13.35 17.04
N LYS A 484 3.97 -12.97 16.01
CA LYS A 484 2.67 -13.56 15.65
C LYS A 484 2.93 -15.01 15.20
N ASP A 485 3.20 -15.90 16.15
CA ASP A 485 3.38 -17.34 15.94
C ASP A 485 2.01 -17.99 15.69
N GLY A 486 1.55 -17.88 14.45
CA GLY A 486 0.82 -18.99 13.85
C GLY A 486 1.85 -20.08 13.54
N GLY A 487 1.75 -21.20 14.25
CA GLY A 487 2.53 -22.45 14.13
C GLY A 487 3.58 -22.46 13.03
N ARG A 488 4.78 -21.96 13.34
CA ARG A 488 5.95 -22.21 12.49
C ARG A 488 6.30 -23.68 12.70
N ARG A 489 5.83 -24.53 11.78
CA ARG A 489 6.31 -25.91 11.63
C ARG A 489 7.83 -25.87 11.66
N MET A 490 8.42 -26.77 12.44
CA MET A 490 9.87 -26.83 12.59
C MET A 490 10.46 -27.07 11.20
N SER A 491 11.41 -26.23 10.76
CA SER A 491 12.05 -26.47 9.46
C SER A 491 12.74 -27.83 9.52
N ARG A 492 12.85 -28.52 8.38
CA ARG A 492 13.64 -29.76 8.29
C ARG A 492 15.08 -29.54 8.80
N ASP A 493 15.64 -28.37 8.53
CA ASP A 493 16.97 -27.97 9.02
C ASP A 493 17.00 -27.81 10.56
N ASP A 494 15.91 -27.33 11.16
CA ASP A 494 15.80 -27.20 12.62
C ASP A 494 15.66 -28.58 13.27
N TYR A 495 14.95 -29.51 12.63
CA TYR A 495 14.84 -30.91 13.06
C TYR A 495 16.20 -31.62 13.00
N ASP A 496 16.92 -31.49 11.89
CA ASP A 496 18.25 -32.09 11.73
C ASP A 496 19.27 -31.50 12.72
N ALA A 497 19.19 -30.19 12.99
CA ALA A 497 20.01 -29.54 14.02
C ALA A 497 19.67 -30.03 15.43
N ALA A 498 18.39 -30.32 15.72
CA ALA A 498 17.96 -30.88 17.00
C ALA A 498 18.45 -32.34 17.16
N VAL A 499 18.34 -33.16 16.11
CA VAL A 499 18.86 -34.53 16.06
C VAL A 499 20.36 -34.54 16.37
N LYS A 500 21.14 -33.68 15.70
CA LYS A 500 22.59 -33.61 15.90
C LYS A 500 22.96 -33.29 17.35
N ARG A 501 22.29 -32.31 17.97
CA ARG A 501 22.52 -31.98 19.39
C ARG A 501 22.16 -33.13 20.32
N MET A 502 21.12 -33.91 19.99
CA MET A 502 20.74 -35.07 20.80
C MET A 502 21.72 -36.24 20.65
N ILE A 503 22.35 -36.41 19.50
CA ILE A 503 23.45 -37.37 19.33
C ILE A 503 24.64 -36.97 20.21
N GLU A 504 25.04 -35.70 20.16
CA GLU A 504 26.12 -35.17 21.02
C GLU A 504 25.81 -35.38 22.51
N MET A 505 24.55 -35.18 22.93
CA MET A 505 24.09 -35.42 24.31
C MET A 505 24.02 -36.92 24.70
N VAL A 506 23.98 -37.84 23.73
CA VAL A 506 24.08 -39.29 24.01
C VAL A 506 25.54 -39.69 24.11
N GLU A 507 26.41 -39.11 23.29
CA GLU A 507 27.85 -39.35 23.30
C GLU A 507 28.52 -38.82 24.58
N ASP A 508 28.08 -37.68 25.08
CA ASP A 508 28.58 -37.10 26.35
C ASP A 508 27.96 -37.74 27.61
N GLY A 509 27.00 -38.64 27.44
CA GLY A 509 26.30 -39.34 28.53
C GLY A 509 25.27 -38.50 29.28
N THR A 510 24.93 -37.29 28.81
CA THR A 510 23.94 -36.42 29.46
C THR A 510 22.50 -36.94 29.31
N ILE A 511 22.20 -37.69 28.24
CA ILE A 511 20.94 -38.42 28.08
C ILE A 511 21.18 -39.83 27.56
N THR A 512 20.25 -40.73 27.89
CA THR A 512 20.24 -42.08 27.32
C THR A 512 19.66 -42.08 25.90
N ARG A 513 20.00 -43.11 25.11
CA ARG A 513 19.48 -43.29 23.75
C ARG A 513 17.95 -43.37 23.70
N GLU A 514 17.32 -43.95 24.72
CA GLU A 514 15.85 -43.98 24.85
C GLU A 514 15.26 -42.59 25.10
N GLN A 515 15.91 -41.76 25.92
CA GLN A 515 15.47 -40.39 26.15
C GLN A 515 15.60 -39.51 24.90
N MET A 516 16.63 -39.74 24.07
CA MET A 516 16.73 -39.13 22.75
C MET A 516 15.55 -39.52 21.85
N GLN A 517 15.22 -40.82 21.78
CA GLN A 517 14.12 -41.30 20.94
C GLN A 517 12.77 -40.72 21.36
N GLN A 518 12.47 -40.71 22.67
CA GLN A 518 11.25 -40.10 23.20
C GLN A 518 11.13 -38.61 22.86
N ARG A 519 12.26 -37.88 22.82
CA ARG A 519 12.26 -36.45 22.44
C ARG A 519 12.02 -36.29 20.94
N LEU A 520 12.61 -37.14 20.10
CA LEU A 520 12.39 -37.14 18.66
C LEU A 520 10.94 -37.46 18.29
N ASP A 521 10.33 -38.40 18.98
CA ASP A 521 8.93 -38.78 18.75
C ASP A 521 7.97 -37.64 19.13
N ARG A 522 8.24 -36.93 20.24
CA ARG A 522 7.48 -35.73 20.62
C ARG A 522 7.66 -34.58 19.62
N MET A 523 8.85 -34.44 19.02
CA MET A 523 9.08 -33.44 17.98
C MET A 523 8.31 -33.77 16.70
N LYS A 524 8.28 -35.05 16.29
CA LYS A 524 7.46 -35.49 15.14
C LYS A 524 5.97 -35.26 15.38
N GLN A 525 5.46 -35.58 16.57
CA GLN A 525 4.05 -35.37 16.94
C GLN A 525 3.64 -33.90 17.01
N ALA A 526 4.60 -32.96 17.14
CA ALA A 526 4.32 -31.53 17.17
C ALA A 526 4.31 -30.88 15.77
N ASP A 527 4.82 -31.57 14.75
CA ASP A 527 4.82 -31.12 13.35
C ASP A 527 3.62 -31.67 12.54
N GLU A 528 2.96 -32.71 13.02
CA GLU A 528 1.64 -33.20 12.56
C GLU A 528 0.51 -32.27 13.01
#